data_AF-A0AAJ3Q398-F1
#
_entry.id   AF-A0AAJ3Q398-F1
#
_cell.length_a   1.000
_cell.length_b   1.000
_cell.length_c   1.000
_cell.angle_alpha   90.00
_cell.angle_beta   90.00
_cell.angle_gamma   90.00
#
_symmetry.space_group_name_H-M   'P 1'
#
loop_
_entity.id
_entity.type
_entity.pdbx_description
1 polymer ?
#
loop_
_entity_poly.entity_id
_entity_poly.type
_entity_poly.pdbx_seq_one_letter_code
_entity_poly.pdbx_strand_id
1 'polypeptide(L)'
;MPLDEQDTAIWNAMMIAEADGLLRKAGGFDRFGPFQCQAAIQSVHAARRLSGATDWQALTTLYAALVTMKPTLGARVARAAVLGRSLSAAAGLEQLDRLDPGEVAAYQPYWAVRAFLLARAGDNAAAIEAYVTATGLSESPAVRDFLTDRLKQARQATSD
;
A
#
# COMPACT_ATOMS: atom_id res chain seq x y z
N MET A 1 0.41 12.64 -2.49
CA MET A 1 1.77 12.07 -2.36
C MET A 1 1.70 10.78 -1.53
N PRO A 2 2.15 9.64 -2.08
CA PRO A 2 2.24 8.35 -1.38
C PRO A 2 3.06 8.46 -0.11
N LEU A 3 2.76 7.62 0.90
CA LEU A 3 3.44 7.67 2.20
C LEU A 3 4.96 7.60 2.05
N ASP A 4 5.48 6.69 1.23
CA ASP A 4 6.90 6.48 0.99
C ASP A 4 7.63 7.67 0.33
N GLU A 5 6.89 8.61 -0.25
CA GLU A 5 7.43 9.83 -0.88
C GLU A 5 7.24 11.08 -0.02
N GLN A 6 6.49 11.00 1.08
CA GLN A 6 6.30 12.14 1.96
C GLN A 6 7.59 12.48 2.70
N ASP A 7 7.87 13.78 2.79
CA ASP A 7 8.85 14.30 3.74
C ASP A 7 8.38 14.00 5.17
N THR A 8 9.09 13.09 5.84
CA THR A 8 8.75 12.74 7.22
C THR A 8 9.14 13.81 8.22
N ALA A 9 10.01 14.77 7.86
CA ALA A 9 10.50 15.82 8.76
C ALA A 9 9.38 16.75 9.23
N ILE A 10 8.31 16.90 8.43
CA ILE A 10 7.13 17.70 8.77
C ILE A 10 6.07 16.95 9.59
N TRP A 11 6.26 15.65 9.86
CA TRP A 11 5.33 14.88 10.68
C TRP A 11 5.43 15.28 12.17
N ASN A 12 4.31 15.25 12.89
CA ASN A 12 4.27 15.61 14.31
C ASN A 12 4.90 14.50 15.17
N ALA A 13 6.14 14.73 15.61
CA ALA A 13 6.89 13.77 16.43
C ALA A 13 6.21 13.43 17.77
N MET A 14 5.52 14.40 18.39
CA MET A 14 4.84 14.18 19.66
C MET A 14 3.64 13.24 19.49
N MET A 15 2.85 13.44 18.43
CA MET A 15 1.72 12.56 18.12
C MET A 15 2.17 11.13 17.77
N ILE A 16 3.30 10.99 17.06
CA ILE A 16 3.88 9.67 16.77
C ILE A 16 4.30 8.97 18.09
N ALA A 17 5.03 9.67 18.96
CA ALA A 17 5.48 9.12 20.23
C ALA A 17 4.30 8.76 21.16
N GLU A 18 3.25 9.57 21.17
CA GLU A 18 2.00 9.29 21.90
C GLU A 18 1.31 8.03 21.35
N ALA A 19 1.13 7.94 20.04
CA ALA A 19 0.52 6.79 19.39
C ALA A 19 1.30 5.49 19.66
N ASP A 20 2.62 5.51 19.59
CA ASP A 20 3.48 4.37 19.93
C ASP A 20 3.39 4.00 21.42
N GLY A 21 3.23 4.99 22.30
CA GLY A 21 2.95 4.77 23.72
C GLY A 21 1.63 4.03 23.95
N LEU A 22 0.56 4.47 23.29
CA LEU A 22 -0.75 3.82 23.34
C LEU A 22 -0.73 2.40 22.77
N LEU A 23 -0.02 2.19 21.66
CA LEU A 23 0.14 0.87 21.05
C LEU A 23 0.89 -0.10 21.98
N ARG A 24 1.98 0.34 22.62
CA ARG A 24 2.70 -0.46 23.62
C ARG A 24 1.84 -0.80 24.83
N LYS A 25 1.09 0.17 25.35
CA LYS A 25 0.12 -0.07 26.42
C LYS A 25 -0.93 -1.10 26.01
N ALA A 26 -1.43 -1.01 24.78
CA ALA A 26 -2.39 -1.98 24.25
C ALA A 26 -1.79 -3.39 24.15
N GLY A 27 -0.51 -3.50 23.78
CA GLY A 27 0.22 -4.76 23.73
C GLY A 27 0.25 -5.50 25.07
N GLY A 28 0.30 -4.77 26.19
CA GLY A 28 0.28 -5.36 27.53
C GLY A 28 -1.05 -6.00 27.96
N PHE A 29 -2.12 -5.91 27.15
CA PHE A 29 -3.38 -6.60 27.43
C PHE A 29 -3.47 -8.02 26.85
N ASP A 30 -2.42 -8.51 26.17
CA ASP A 30 -2.33 -9.86 25.60
C ASP A 30 -3.54 -10.29 24.74
N ARG A 31 -4.16 -9.33 24.06
CA ARG A 31 -5.36 -9.53 23.22
C ARG A 31 -5.19 -8.94 21.83
N PHE A 32 -4.19 -9.39 21.08
CA PHE A 32 -3.88 -8.83 19.76
C PHE A 32 -5.04 -9.00 18.77
N GLY A 33 -5.71 -7.90 18.43
CA GLY A 33 -6.85 -7.86 17.51
C GLY A 33 -6.65 -6.99 16.26
N PRO A 34 -7.65 -6.92 15.36
CA PRO A 34 -7.55 -6.19 14.09
C PRO A 34 -7.13 -4.72 14.24
N PHE A 35 -7.64 -4.02 15.25
CA PHE A 35 -7.31 -2.61 15.47
C PHE A 35 -5.88 -2.41 15.96
N GLN A 36 -5.35 -3.31 16.81
CA GLN A 36 -3.94 -3.27 17.20
C GLN A 36 -3.04 -3.62 16.02
N CYS A 37 -3.44 -4.56 15.16
CA CYS A 37 -2.71 -4.87 13.94
C CYS A 37 -2.66 -3.67 12.98
N GLN A 38 -3.79 -2.99 12.78
CA GLN A 38 -3.85 -1.76 11.98
C GLN A 38 -3.00 -0.64 12.59
N ALA A 39 -3.04 -0.44 13.90
CA ALA A 39 -2.20 0.53 14.60
C ALA A 39 -0.71 0.19 14.46
N ALA A 40 -0.33 -1.08 14.56
CA ALA A 40 1.05 -1.53 14.33
C ALA A 40 1.50 -1.29 12.88
N ILE A 41 0.65 -1.50 11.88
CA ILE A 41 0.94 -1.16 10.48
C ILE A 41 1.24 0.33 10.33
N GLN A 42 0.44 1.20 10.95
CA GLN A 42 0.69 2.65 10.91
C GLN A 42 1.96 3.04 11.67
N SER A 43 2.23 2.42 12.82
CA SER A 43 3.46 2.63 13.59
C SER A 43 4.71 2.29 12.76
N VAL A 44 4.69 1.19 11.99
CA VAL A 44 5.80 0.84 11.10
C VAL A 44 6.05 1.91 10.02
N HIS A 45 5.00 2.50 9.45
CA HIS A 45 5.15 3.62 8.53
C HIS A 45 5.66 4.90 9.21
N ALA A 46 5.15 5.20 10.41
CA ALA A 46 5.54 6.37 11.20
C ALA A 46 7.01 6.31 11.66
N ALA A 47 7.50 5.12 12.00
CA ALA A 47 8.86 4.88 12.48
C ALA A 47 9.94 5.33 11.49
N ARG A 48 9.61 5.41 10.19
CA ARG A 48 10.49 5.97 9.15
C ARG A 48 10.99 7.37 9.47
N ARG A 49 10.22 8.18 10.21
CA ARG A 49 10.69 9.50 10.68
C ARG A 49 11.99 9.40 11.48
N LEU A 50 12.15 8.32 12.24
CA LEU A 50 13.31 8.09 13.12
C LEU A 50 14.37 7.24 12.43
N SER A 51 13.96 6.18 11.73
CA SER A 51 14.89 5.21 11.11
C SER A 51 15.35 5.60 9.70
N GLY A 52 14.66 6.53 9.05
CA GLY A 52 14.84 6.85 7.62
C GLY A 52 14.28 5.82 6.65
N ALA A 53 13.83 4.66 7.13
CA ALA A 53 13.34 3.56 6.28
C ALA A 53 12.08 2.88 6.84
N THR A 54 11.22 2.42 5.95
CA THR A 54 10.06 1.58 6.29
C THR A 54 10.50 0.12 6.44
N ASP A 55 10.10 -0.53 7.54
CA ASP A 55 10.32 -1.97 7.72
C ASP A 55 9.28 -2.78 6.93
N TRP A 56 9.63 -3.14 5.69
CA TRP A 56 8.77 -3.92 4.80
C TRP A 56 8.57 -5.37 5.25
N GLN A 57 9.49 -5.93 6.04
CA GLN A 57 9.36 -7.28 6.58
C GLN A 57 8.31 -7.30 7.70
N ALA A 58 8.32 -6.30 8.58
CA ALA A 58 7.28 -6.11 9.59
C ALA A 58 5.90 -5.91 8.92
N LEU A 59 5.80 -5.06 7.90
CA LEU A 59 4.54 -4.88 7.15
C LEU A 59 4.05 -6.19 6.53
N THR A 60 4.95 -7.00 5.97
CA THR A 60 4.60 -8.30 5.36
C THR A 60 3.93 -9.21 6.40
N THR A 61 4.49 -9.26 7.60
CA THR A 61 3.98 -10.05 8.74
C THR A 61 2.63 -9.51 9.23
N LEU A 62 2.53 -8.20 9.44
CA LEU A 62 1.32 -7.56 9.96
C LEU A 62 0.15 -7.67 8.98
N TYR A 63 0.36 -7.45 7.69
CA TYR A 63 -0.70 -7.64 6.69
C TYR A 63 -1.11 -9.11 6.53
N ALA A 64 -0.21 -10.07 6.81
CA ALA A 64 -0.60 -11.48 6.93
C ALA A 64 -1.59 -11.68 8.06
N ALA A 65 -1.23 -11.23 9.26
CA ALA A 65 -2.08 -11.33 10.44
C ALA A 65 -3.42 -10.61 10.23
N LEU A 66 -3.40 -9.40 9.65
CA LEU A 66 -4.62 -8.65 9.38
C LEU A 66 -5.57 -9.38 8.43
N VAL A 67 -5.06 -9.97 7.34
CA VAL A 67 -5.89 -10.74 6.41
C VAL A 67 -6.46 -11.99 7.07
N THR A 68 -5.69 -12.69 7.91
CA THR A 68 -6.19 -13.83 8.70
C THR A 68 -7.31 -13.42 9.66
N MET A 69 -7.19 -12.27 10.31
CA MET A 69 -8.18 -11.79 11.29
C MET A 69 -9.41 -11.14 10.63
N LYS A 70 -9.21 -10.40 9.55
CA LYS A 70 -10.21 -9.56 8.89
C LYS A 70 -9.90 -9.45 7.38
N PRO A 71 -10.35 -10.42 6.56
CA PRO A 71 -9.99 -10.54 5.15
C PRO A 71 -10.74 -9.57 4.22
N THR A 72 -10.77 -8.27 4.55
CA THR A 72 -11.42 -7.26 3.69
C THR A 72 -10.69 -7.15 2.36
N LEU A 73 -11.40 -6.72 1.31
CA LEU A 73 -10.80 -6.47 0.00
C LEU A 73 -9.59 -5.52 0.09
N GLY A 74 -9.74 -4.42 0.84
CA GLY A 74 -8.65 -3.47 1.07
C GLY A 74 -7.44 -4.08 1.80
N ALA A 75 -7.65 -4.97 2.77
CA ALA A 75 -6.54 -5.64 3.45
C ALA A 75 -5.80 -6.61 2.52
N ARG A 76 -6.53 -7.35 1.67
CA ARG A 76 -5.95 -8.24 0.66
C ARG A 76 -5.16 -7.48 -0.41
N VAL A 77 -5.70 -6.37 -0.92
CA VAL A 77 -5.00 -5.51 -1.90
C VAL A 77 -3.76 -4.85 -1.29
N ALA A 78 -3.85 -4.35 -0.06
CA ALA A 78 -2.71 -3.75 0.63
C ALA A 78 -1.60 -4.80 0.92
N ARG A 79 -1.97 -6.03 1.29
CA ARG A 79 -1.03 -7.15 1.41
C ARG A 79 -0.28 -7.42 0.09
N ALA A 80 -0.99 -7.41 -1.03
CA ALA A 80 -0.38 -7.58 -2.35
C ALA A 80 0.62 -6.46 -2.66
N ALA A 81 0.28 -5.20 -2.33
CA ALA A 81 1.21 -4.07 -2.49
C ALA A 81 2.49 -4.24 -1.65
N VAL A 82 2.35 -4.70 -0.40
CA VAL A 82 3.49 -4.93 0.50
C VAL A 82 4.37 -6.07 0.01
N LEU A 83 3.80 -7.20 -0.42
CA LEU A 83 4.56 -8.31 -1.02
C LEU A 83 5.27 -7.88 -2.30
N GLY A 84 4.58 -7.09 -3.13
CA GLY A 84 5.11 -6.47 -4.34
C GLY A 84 6.37 -5.62 -4.10
N ARG A 85 6.40 -4.91 -2.97
CA ARG A 85 7.52 -4.05 -2.59
C ARG A 85 8.63 -4.79 -1.85
N SER A 86 8.26 -5.73 -0.99
CA SER A 86 9.17 -6.45 -0.09
C SER A 86 9.89 -7.61 -0.78
N LEU A 87 9.19 -8.35 -1.64
CA LEU A 87 9.71 -9.55 -2.29
C LEU A 87 9.99 -9.31 -3.77
N SER A 88 8.94 -9.10 -4.57
CA SER A 88 9.05 -8.84 -6.01
C SER A 88 7.72 -8.36 -6.56
N ALA A 89 7.75 -7.62 -7.67
CA ALA A 89 6.54 -7.20 -8.37
C ALA A 89 5.63 -8.39 -8.73
N ALA A 90 6.23 -9.50 -9.19
CA ALA A 90 5.53 -10.74 -9.51
C ALA A 90 4.77 -11.32 -8.31
N ALA A 91 5.37 -11.34 -7.11
CA ALA A 91 4.71 -11.86 -5.91
C ALA A 91 3.46 -11.04 -5.53
N GLY A 92 3.50 -9.72 -5.73
CA GLY A 92 2.34 -8.86 -5.53
C GLY A 92 1.24 -9.08 -6.59
N LEU A 93 1.62 -9.19 -7.87
CA LEU A 93 0.68 -9.44 -8.97
C LEU A 93 -0.03 -10.78 -8.81
N GLU A 94 0.71 -11.84 -8.48
CA GLU A 94 0.15 -13.17 -8.24
C GLU A 94 -0.87 -13.18 -7.08
N GLN A 95 -0.73 -12.29 -6.09
CA GLN A 95 -1.72 -12.14 -5.02
C GLN A 95 -2.95 -11.37 -5.48
N LEU A 96 -2.79 -10.37 -6.35
CA LEU A 96 -3.91 -9.66 -6.96
C LEU A 96 -4.72 -10.55 -7.90
N ASP A 97 -4.06 -11.38 -8.71
CA ASP A 97 -4.70 -12.28 -9.69
C ASP A 97 -5.59 -13.36 -9.04
N ARG A 98 -5.43 -13.61 -7.74
CA ARG A 98 -6.26 -14.54 -6.96
C ARG A 98 -7.55 -13.91 -6.44
N LEU A 99 -7.71 -12.58 -6.56
CA LEU A 99 -8.92 -11.90 -6.13
C LEU A 99 -10.04 -12.10 -7.15
N ASP A 100 -11.28 -12.14 -6.67
CA ASP A 100 -12.44 -12.31 -7.53
C ASP A 100 -12.57 -11.12 -8.50
N PRO A 101 -12.63 -11.35 -9.83
CA PRO A 101 -12.73 -10.27 -10.82
C PRO A 101 -13.95 -9.35 -10.63
N GLY A 102 -15.07 -9.89 -10.14
CA GLY A 102 -16.29 -9.12 -9.85
C GLY A 102 -16.12 -8.20 -8.65
N GLU A 103 -15.40 -8.63 -7.60
CA GLU A 103 -15.09 -7.79 -6.45
C GLU A 103 -14.14 -6.62 -6.79
N VAL A 104 -13.16 -6.85 -7.68
CA VAL A 104 -12.10 -5.86 -7.96
C VAL A 104 -12.42 -4.91 -9.10
N ALA A 105 -13.38 -5.24 -9.97
CA ALA A 105 -13.65 -4.47 -11.19
C ALA A 105 -13.83 -2.97 -10.94
N ALA A 106 -14.64 -2.60 -9.94
CA ALA A 106 -14.89 -1.21 -9.54
C ALA A 106 -14.01 -0.73 -8.36
N TYR A 107 -13.09 -1.57 -7.87
CA TYR A 107 -12.28 -1.23 -6.70
C TYR A 107 -10.97 -0.53 -7.11
N GLN A 108 -11.02 0.81 -7.15
CA GLN A 108 -9.91 1.65 -7.57
C GLN A 108 -8.53 1.28 -6.99
N PRO A 109 -8.36 0.98 -5.68
CA PRO A 109 -7.05 0.65 -5.12
C PRO A 109 -6.43 -0.61 -5.71
N TYR A 110 -7.24 -1.59 -6.15
CA TYR A 110 -6.73 -2.77 -6.84
C TYR A 110 -5.98 -2.38 -8.11
N TRP A 111 -6.60 -1.55 -8.94
CA TRP A 111 -6.02 -1.09 -10.21
C TRP A 111 -4.78 -0.23 -10.01
N ALA A 112 -4.77 0.63 -8.99
CA ALA A 112 -3.59 1.43 -8.65
C ALA A 112 -2.38 0.57 -8.26
N VAL A 113 -2.60 -0.45 -7.41
CA VAL A 113 -1.53 -1.38 -7.01
C VAL A 113 -1.08 -2.22 -8.21
N ARG A 114 -2.03 -2.75 -9.00
CA ARG A 114 -1.72 -3.54 -10.21
C ARG A 114 -0.84 -2.74 -11.18
N ALA A 115 -1.23 -1.50 -11.49
CA ALA A 115 -0.48 -0.63 -12.39
C ALA A 115 0.93 -0.35 -11.89
N PHE A 116 1.09 -0.05 -10.59
CA PHE A 116 2.39 0.17 -9.97
C PHE A 116 3.30 -1.06 -10.07
N LEU A 117 2.76 -2.26 -9.83
CA LEU A 117 3.55 -3.49 -9.88
C LEU A 117 3.91 -3.88 -11.32
N LEU A 118 3.00 -3.69 -12.28
CA LEU A 118 3.27 -3.92 -13.70
C LEU A 118 4.38 -3.01 -14.23
N ALA A 119 4.33 -1.71 -13.91
CA ALA A 119 5.38 -0.76 -14.28
C ALA A 119 6.74 -1.18 -13.68
N ARG A 120 6.76 -1.62 -12.42
CA ARG A 120 7.98 -2.14 -11.78
C ARG A 120 8.49 -3.45 -12.38
N ALA A 121 7.61 -4.25 -12.97
CA ALA A 121 7.97 -5.47 -13.69
C ALA A 121 8.43 -5.19 -15.13
N GLY A 122 8.36 -3.94 -15.60
CA GLY A 122 8.69 -3.54 -16.96
C GLY A 122 7.56 -3.74 -17.98
N ASP A 123 6.39 -4.22 -17.56
CA ASP A 123 5.21 -4.35 -18.43
C ASP A 123 4.46 -3.01 -18.47
N ASN A 124 5.06 -2.03 -19.15
CA ASN A 124 4.53 -0.68 -19.22
C ASN A 124 3.19 -0.61 -19.98
N ALA A 125 2.97 -1.49 -20.96
CA ALA A 125 1.71 -1.55 -21.71
C ALA A 125 0.54 -1.91 -20.78
N ALA A 126 0.66 -3.02 -20.04
CA ALA A 126 -0.38 -3.41 -19.09
C ALA A 126 -0.49 -2.42 -17.91
N ALA A 127 0.62 -1.80 -17.49
CA ALA A 127 0.61 -0.77 -16.47
C ALA A 127 -0.22 0.46 -16.88
N ILE A 128 -0.08 0.90 -18.14
CA ILE A 128 -0.86 2.01 -18.71
C ILE A 128 -2.35 1.73 -18.65
N GLU A 129 -2.79 0.53 -19.07
CA GLU A 129 -4.20 0.14 -19.02
C GLU A 129 -4.73 0.17 -17.58
N ALA A 130 -3.98 -0.40 -16.63
CA ALA A 130 -4.38 -0.41 -15.23
C ALA A 130 -4.41 1.00 -14.62
N TYR A 131 -3.48 1.88 -14.99
CA TYR A 131 -3.49 3.29 -14.55
C TYR A 131 -4.68 4.07 -15.11
N VAL A 132 -5.06 3.83 -16.38
CA VAL A 132 -6.27 4.43 -16.97
C VAL A 132 -7.50 4.04 -16.17
N THR A 133 -7.67 2.75 -15.88
CA THR A 133 -8.78 2.26 -15.06
C THR A 133 -8.76 2.85 -13.66
N ALA A 134 -7.60 2.85 -12.99
CA ALA A 134 -7.44 3.42 -11.65
C ALA A 134 -7.76 4.92 -11.59
N THR A 135 -7.43 5.66 -12.66
CA THR A 135 -7.71 7.10 -12.77
C THR A 135 -9.21 7.36 -12.96
N GLY A 136 -9.86 6.57 -13.81
CA GLY A 136 -11.30 6.67 -14.08
C GLY A 136 -12.20 6.34 -12.89
N LEU A 137 -11.76 5.42 -12.01
CA LEU A 137 -12.50 5.02 -10.81
C LEU A 137 -12.27 5.94 -9.59
N SER A 138 -11.35 6.91 -9.66
CA SER A 138 -11.04 7.77 -8.52
C SER A 138 -11.97 8.97 -8.44
N GLU A 139 -12.65 9.15 -7.30
CA GLU A 139 -13.45 10.35 -7.00
C GLU A 139 -12.60 11.49 -6.41
N SER A 140 -11.46 11.17 -5.80
CA SER A 140 -10.56 12.17 -5.20
C SER A 140 -9.71 12.86 -6.28
N PRO A 141 -9.76 14.20 -6.42
CA PRO A 141 -8.92 14.92 -7.37
C PRO A 141 -7.43 14.69 -7.13
N ALA A 142 -6.98 14.75 -5.87
CA ALA A 142 -5.58 14.56 -5.54
C ALA A 142 -5.05 13.15 -5.88
N VAL A 143 -5.89 12.12 -5.72
CA VAL A 143 -5.55 10.75 -6.14
C VAL A 143 -5.52 10.65 -7.67
N ARG A 144 -6.48 11.29 -8.36
CA ARG A 144 -6.54 11.30 -9.82
C ARG A 144 -5.32 11.96 -10.44
N ASP A 145 -4.90 13.11 -9.92
CA ASP A 145 -3.71 13.84 -10.37
C ASP A 145 -2.46 12.97 -10.20
N PHE A 146 -2.30 12.37 -9.01
CA PHE A 146 -1.19 11.45 -8.74
C PHE A 146 -1.15 10.28 -9.73
N LEU A 147 -2.28 9.61 -9.98
CA LEU A 147 -2.34 8.47 -10.92
C LEU A 147 -2.10 8.91 -12.36
N THR A 148 -2.57 10.10 -12.73
CA THR A 148 -2.35 10.68 -14.05
C THR A 148 -0.86 10.96 -14.29
N ASP A 149 -0.14 11.43 -13.29
CA ASP A 149 1.31 11.65 -13.41
C ASP A 149 2.08 10.32 -13.51
N ARG A 150 1.66 9.28 -12.78
CA ARG A 150 2.21 7.92 -12.97
C ARG A 150 1.93 7.34 -14.34
N LEU A 151 0.73 7.56 -14.88
CA LEU A 151 0.36 7.17 -16.23
C LEU A 151 1.27 7.83 -17.29
N LYS A 152 1.59 9.13 -17.12
CA LYS A 152 2.53 9.82 -18.02
C LYS A 152 3.93 9.20 -17.97
N GLN A 153 4.43 8.90 -16.77
CA GLN A 153 5.73 8.24 -16.58
C GLN A 153 5.76 6.86 -17.28
N ALA A 154 4.72 6.05 -17.10
CA ALA A 154 4.62 4.74 -17.75
C ALA A 154 4.59 4.84 -19.28
N ARG A 155 3.92 5.85 -19.84
CA ARG A 155 3.90 6.12 -21.30
C ARG A 155 5.25 6.53 -21.86
N GLN A 156 5.99 7.35 -21.11
CA GLN A 156 7.34 7.77 -21.51
C GLN A 156 8.29 6.56 -21.57
N ALA A 157 8.22 5.67 -20.57
CA ALA A 157 9.03 4.45 -20.50
C ALA A 157 8.72 3.40 -21.59
N THR A 158 7.62 3.53 -22.35
CA THR A 158 7.33 2.68 -23.53
C THR A 158 7.90 3.28 -24.82
N SER A 159 8.26 4.57 -24.82
CA SER A 159 8.74 5.29 -26.00
C SER A 159 10.27 5.25 -26.17
N ASP A 160 10.98 4.80 -25.14
CA ASP A 160 12.43 4.58 -25.08
C ASP A 160 12.78 3.11 -25.37
#